data_AF-A0A1T4SYW6-F1
#
_entry.id   AF-A0A1T4SYW6-F1
#
_cell.length_a   1.000
_cell.length_b   1.000
_cell.length_c   1.000
_cell.angle_alpha   90.00
_cell.angle_beta   90.00
_cell.angle_gamma   90.00
#
_symmetry.space_group_name_H-M   'P 1'
#
loop_
_entity.id
_entity.type
_entity.pdbx_description
1 polymer ?
#
loop_
_entity_poly.entity_id
_entity_poly.type
_entity_poly.pdbx_seq_one_letter_code
_entity_poly.pdbx_strand_id
1 'polypeptide(L)'
;MKKISLKNLDTLGIQKLSRESLKNVQGGRGCPDDEFQCGDGSCIPLSYVNDGVADCRDSSDERKACTCTFKLTNGSTYNFNTPFGWNTDQACSDGCKTACANASGCASWTAVFASSN
;
A
#
# COMPACT_ATOMS: atom_id res chain seq x y z
N MET A 1 53.70 -25.75 5.28
CA MET A 1 52.53 -24.84 5.24
C MET A 1 52.21 -24.55 3.77
N LYS A 2 51.25 -25.25 3.16
CA LYS A 2 50.92 -25.10 1.73
C LYS A 2 49.78 -24.08 1.58
N LYS A 3 50.06 -22.94 0.95
CA LYS A 3 49.03 -21.96 0.54
C LYS A 3 48.21 -22.56 -0.60
N ILE A 4 46.92 -22.77 -0.37
CA ILE A 4 46.00 -23.22 -1.42
C ILE A 4 45.69 -22.01 -2.31
N SER A 5 45.99 -22.14 -3.60
CA SER A 5 45.77 -21.12 -4.62
C SER A 5 44.27 -21.01 -4.91
N LEU A 6 43.73 -19.78 -4.86
CA LEU A 6 42.36 -19.40 -5.25
C LEU A 6 42.13 -19.59 -6.76
N LYS A 7 42.26 -20.81 -7.25
CA LYS A 7 41.61 -21.28 -8.49
C LYS A 7 40.23 -21.86 -8.14
N ASN A 8 39.57 -21.24 -7.16
CA ASN A 8 38.31 -21.64 -6.55
C ASN A 8 37.17 -20.96 -7.31
N LEU A 9 36.16 -21.77 -7.67
CA LEU A 9 34.76 -21.43 -7.97
C LEU A 9 34.30 -21.50 -9.43
N ASP A 10 35.18 -21.65 -10.43
CA ASP A 10 34.74 -21.76 -11.83
C ASP A 10 34.44 -23.20 -12.32
N THR A 11 34.85 -24.23 -11.57
CA THR A 11 34.71 -25.64 -12.02
C THR A 11 33.54 -26.42 -11.39
N LEU A 12 32.77 -25.81 -10.49
CA LEU A 12 31.60 -26.44 -9.85
C LEU A 12 30.31 -26.01 -10.56
N GLY A 13 30.10 -26.39 -11.82
CA GLY A 13 28.78 -26.54 -12.47
C GLY A 13 27.78 -25.37 -12.46
N ILE A 14 28.08 -24.21 -11.87
CA ILE A 14 27.25 -23.03 -11.94
C ILE A 14 27.61 -22.41 -13.27
N GLN A 15 26.78 -22.68 -14.28
CA GLN A 15 26.88 -22.02 -15.58
C GLN A 15 27.15 -20.55 -15.33
N LYS A 16 28.15 -19.99 -16.03
CA LYS A 16 28.34 -18.55 -16.20
C LYS A 16 26.95 -17.94 -16.37
N LEU A 17 26.37 -17.40 -15.30
CA LEU A 17 25.40 -16.34 -15.42
C LEU A 17 26.22 -15.24 -16.08
N SER A 18 26.07 -15.12 -17.40
CA SER A 18 26.71 -14.06 -18.16
C SER A 18 26.42 -12.77 -17.40
N ARG A 19 27.37 -11.84 -17.35
CA ARG A 19 27.17 -10.54 -16.68
C ARG A 19 25.93 -9.77 -17.19
N GLU A 20 25.31 -10.26 -18.27
CA GLU A 20 24.03 -9.82 -18.80
C GLU A 20 22.85 -10.22 -17.90
N SER A 21 22.94 -11.32 -17.15
CA SER A 21 21.93 -11.79 -16.17
C SER A 21 22.09 -11.21 -14.76
N LEU A 22 23.23 -10.56 -14.44
CA LEU A 22 23.45 -9.94 -13.11
C LEU A 22 22.90 -8.50 -13.00
N LYS A 23 22.29 -7.96 -14.06
CA LYS A 23 21.49 -6.72 -13.94
C LYS A 23 20.22 -6.89 -13.09
N ASN A 24 19.93 -8.11 -12.60
CA ASN A 24 18.76 -8.38 -11.77
C ASN A 24 19.08 -9.09 -10.45
N VAL A 25 20.22 -8.81 -9.83
CA VAL A 25 20.49 -9.21 -8.44
C VAL A 25 20.18 -8.07 -7.45
N GLN A 26 19.32 -7.13 -7.89
CA GLN A 26 18.66 -6.12 -7.03
C GLN A 26 17.18 -5.84 -7.40
N GLY A 27 16.41 -6.70 -8.08
CA GLY A 27 15.05 -6.25 -8.46
C GLY A 27 13.98 -7.26 -8.86
N GLY A 28 14.19 -8.56 -8.75
CA GLY A 28 13.26 -9.56 -9.28
C GLY A 28 12.01 -9.86 -8.42
N ARG A 29 11.39 -8.84 -7.80
CA ARG A 29 10.11 -9.00 -7.07
C ARG A 29 9.30 -7.72 -6.85
N GLY A 30 9.73 -6.59 -7.43
CA GLY A 30 9.06 -5.30 -7.31
C GLY A 30 8.88 -4.66 -8.69
N CYS A 31 8.00 -3.68 -8.76
CA CYS A 31 7.82 -2.84 -9.94
C CYS A 31 9.09 -2.01 -10.22
N PRO A 32 9.28 -1.51 -11.46
CA PRO A 32 10.24 -0.46 -11.79
C PRO A 32 10.24 0.70 -10.78
N ASP A 33 11.38 1.40 -10.66
CA ASP A 33 11.54 2.49 -9.68
C ASP A 33 10.53 3.65 -9.87
N ASP A 34 9.96 3.78 -11.07
CA ASP A 34 8.95 4.77 -11.45
C ASP A 34 7.49 4.26 -11.36
N GLU A 35 7.31 3.02 -10.87
CA GLU A 35 6.02 2.37 -10.73
C GLU A 35 5.73 2.00 -9.26
N PHE A 36 4.45 2.05 -8.91
CA PHE A 36 3.93 1.58 -7.63
C PHE A 36 3.47 0.14 -7.75
N GLN A 37 3.88 -0.69 -6.78
CA GLN A 37 3.40 -2.06 -6.67
C GLN A 37 2.09 -2.10 -5.88
N CYS A 38 1.02 -2.43 -6.59
CA CYS A 38 -0.27 -2.72 -6.00
C CYS A 38 -0.20 -3.92 -5.05
N GLY A 39 -1.13 -4.00 -4.11
CA GLY A 39 -1.23 -5.12 -3.15
C GLY A 39 -1.59 -6.46 -3.82
N ASP A 40 -2.15 -6.43 -5.03
CA ASP A 40 -2.35 -7.62 -5.87
C ASP A 40 -1.09 -8.03 -6.66
N GLY A 41 -0.02 -7.24 -6.57
CA GLY A 41 1.25 -7.45 -7.26
C GLY A 41 1.33 -6.85 -8.66
N SER A 42 0.27 -6.19 -9.14
CA SER A 42 0.32 -5.39 -10.38
C SER A 42 1.13 -4.11 -10.19
N CYS A 43 1.53 -3.49 -11.30
CA CYS A 43 2.33 -2.27 -11.31
C CYS A 43 1.59 -1.18 -12.07
N ILE A 44 1.56 0.02 -11.48
CA ILE A 44 0.98 1.22 -12.09
C ILE A 44 2.00 2.37 -12.02
N PRO A 45 1.91 3.40 -12.88
CA PRO A 45 2.73 4.59 -12.75
C PRO A 45 2.59 5.25 -11.38
N LEU A 46 3.68 5.76 -10.79
CA LEU A 46 3.62 6.52 -9.53
C LEU A 46 2.66 7.73 -9.60
N SER A 47 2.42 8.28 -10.79
CA SER A 47 1.48 9.39 -10.98
C SER A 47 0.01 9.01 -10.75
N TYR A 48 -0.32 7.72 -10.76
CA TYR A 48 -1.66 7.19 -10.54
C TYR A 48 -1.88 6.79 -9.07
N VAL A 49 -0.85 6.98 -8.23
CA VAL A 49 -0.99 6.75 -6.80
C VAL A 49 -1.64 7.96 -6.15
N ASN A 50 -2.77 7.73 -5.47
CA ASN A 50 -3.54 8.76 -4.78
C ASN A 50 -4.07 9.86 -5.71
N ASP A 51 -4.36 9.56 -6.97
CA ASP A 51 -4.88 10.52 -7.95
C ASP A 51 -6.41 10.65 -7.91
N GLY A 52 -7.09 9.82 -7.10
CA GLY A 52 -8.54 9.78 -6.95
C GLY A 52 -9.23 8.75 -7.84
N VAL A 53 -8.48 7.99 -8.64
CA VAL A 53 -8.96 6.92 -9.52
C VAL A 53 -8.32 5.61 -9.11
N ALA A 54 -9.12 4.54 -9.02
CA ALA A 54 -8.56 3.21 -8.73
C ALA A 54 -7.95 2.61 -10.01
N ASP A 55 -6.63 2.60 -10.10
CA ASP A 55 -5.85 1.97 -11.16
C ASP A 55 -5.37 0.57 -10.75
N CYS A 56 -5.10 0.34 -9.46
CA CYS A 56 -4.90 -1.00 -8.93
C CYS A 56 -6.21 -1.79 -8.89
N ARG A 57 -6.16 -3.09 -9.23
CA ARG A 57 -7.33 -3.98 -9.13
C ARG A 57 -7.86 -4.13 -7.70
N ASP A 58 -6.96 -4.05 -6.71
CA ASP A 58 -7.30 -4.06 -5.29
C ASP A 58 -7.43 -2.64 -4.70
N SER A 59 -7.38 -1.60 -5.55
CA SER A 59 -7.44 -0.18 -5.19
C SER A 59 -6.41 0.23 -4.12
N SER A 60 -5.27 -0.46 -4.08
CA SER A 60 -4.22 -0.22 -3.08
C SER A 60 -3.45 1.09 -3.32
N ASP A 61 -3.46 1.59 -4.54
CA ASP A 61 -2.99 2.90 -4.97
C ASP A 61 -3.80 4.07 -4.40
N GLU A 62 -5.10 3.87 -4.22
CA GLU A 62 -6.02 4.87 -3.67
C GLU A 62 -6.30 4.70 -2.17
N ARG A 63 -5.38 4.05 -1.44
CA ARG A 63 -5.46 3.93 0.02
C ARG A 63 -5.11 5.26 0.69
N LYS A 64 -6.03 6.22 0.62
CA LYS A 64 -5.95 7.46 1.41
C LYS A 64 -6.43 7.21 2.84
N ALA A 65 -5.80 7.89 3.79
CA ALA A 65 -6.25 7.84 5.18
C ALA A 65 -7.63 8.52 5.29
N CYS A 66 -8.64 7.73 5.66
CA CYS A 66 -9.96 8.22 6.05
C CYS A 66 -10.04 8.19 7.58
N THR A 67 -10.27 9.36 8.18
CA THR A 67 -10.46 9.50 9.63
C THR A 67 -11.94 9.79 9.89
N CYS A 68 -12.62 8.86 10.55
CA CYS A 68 -13.95 9.07 11.08
C CYS A 68 -13.86 9.60 12.51
N THR A 69 -14.57 10.68 12.83
CA THR A 69 -14.76 11.16 14.20
C THR A 69 -16.21 10.93 14.61
N PHE A 70 -16.44 10.05 15.59
CA PHE A 70 -17.75 9.78 16.16
C PHE A 70 -17.93 10.57 17.46
N LYS A 71 -19.06 11.26 17.60
CA LYS A 71 -19.52 11.80 18.87
C LYS A 71 -20.58 10.87 19.42
N LEU A 72 -20.37 10.39 20.64
CA LEU A 72 -21.28 9.47 21.31
C LEU A 72 -22.28 10.23 22.18
N THR A 73 -23.41 9.59 22.50
CA THR A 73 -24.48 10.14 23.34
C THR A 73 -24.05 10.38 24.79
N ASN A 74 -22.98 9.72 25.25
CA ASN A 74 -22.36 9.96 26.55
C ASN A 74 -21.38 11.16 26.54
N GLY A 75 -21.25 11.87 25.43
CA GLY A 75 -20.34 13.01 25.26
C GLY A 75 -18.91 12.63 24.86
N SER A 76 -18.58 11.34 24.82
CA SER A 76 -17.25 10.88 24.37
C SER A 76 -17.08 11.08 22.87
N THR A 77 -15.84 11.34 22.46
CA THR A 77 -15.45 11.40 21.05
C THR A 77 -14.48 10.27 20.74
N TYR A 78 -14.69 9.57 19.62
CA TYR A 78 -13.84 8.48 19.16
C TYR A 78 -13.36 8.74 17.74
N ASN A 79 -12.04 8.73 17.54
CA ASN A 79 -11.44 8.83 16.22
C ASN A 79 -11.09 7.42 15.74
N PHE A 80 -11.65 7.04 14.59
CA PHE A 80 -11.38 5.80 13.92
C PHE A 80 -10.70 6.08 12.57
N ASN A 81 -9.42 5.79 12.51
CA ASN A 81 -8.70 5.76 11.24
C ASN A 81 -9.03 4.43 10.57
N THR A 82 -9.77 4.46 9.47
CA THR A 82 -10.19 3.22 8.81
C THR A 82 -9.00 2.64 8.02
N PRO A 83 -8.56 1.39 8.27
CA PRO A 83 -7.44 0.81 7.53
C PRO A 83 -7.82 0.24 6.15
N PHE A 84 -9.10 0.31 5.74
CA PHE A 84 -9.60 -0.46 4.59
C PHE A 84 -10.51 0.35 3.65
N GLY A 85 -10.04 0.57 2.41
CA GLY A 85 -10.84 0.41 1.19
C GLY A 85 -11.69 1.59 0.70
N TRP A 86 -11.56 2.79 1.26
CA TRP A 86 -12.33 3.95 0.79
C TRP A 86 -11.48 4.78 -0.17
N ASN A 87 -11.75 4.64 -1.46
CA ASN A 87 -11.00 5.26 -2.56
C ASN A 87 -11.52 6.65 -2.98
N THR A 88 -12.62 7.13 -2.37
CA THR A 88 -13.18 8.46 -2.64
C THR A 88 -13.72 9.11 -1.37
N ASP A 89 -13.85 10.44 -1.37
CA ASP A 89 -14.49 11.22 -0.31
C ASP A 89 -15.90 10.71 0.01
N GLN A 90 -16.66 10.40 -1.04
CA GLN A 90 -18.03 9.89 -0.93
C GLN A 90 -18.07 8.54 -0.23
N ALA A 91 -17.18 7.65 -0.64
CA ALA A 91 -17.05 6.35 -0.02
C ALA A 91 -16.67 6.55 1.47
N CYS A 92 -15.62 7.29 1.79
CA CYS A 92 -15.20 7.57 3.19
C CYS A 92 -16.37 8.09 4.05
N SER A 93 -17.17 9.01 3.51
CA SER A 93 -18.38 9.55 4.14
C SER A 93 -19.44 8.47 4.40
N ASP A 94 -19.79 7.67 3.40
CA ASP A 94 -20.77 6.58 3.52
C ASP A 94 -20.32 5.48 4.49
N GLY A 95 -19.00 5.26 4.57
CA GLY A 95 -18.37 4.37 5.55
C GLY A 95 -18.50 4.83 6.97
N CYS A 96 -18.13 6.08 7.25
CA CYS A 96 -18.28 6.66 8.58
C CYS A 96 -19.76 6.70 8.99
N LYS A 97 -20.67 6.99 8.05
CA LYS A 97 -22.12 6.92 8.27
C LYS A 97 -22.57 5.53 8.71
N THR A 98 -22.17 4.50 7.97
CA THR A 98 -22.52 3.11 8.24
C THR A 98 -21.92 2.64 9.57
N ALA A 99 -20.68 2.99 9.86
CA ALA A 99 -20.03 2.67 11.12
C ALA A 99 -20.73 3.31 12.31
N CYS A 100 -21.12 4.58 12.21
CA CYS A 100 -21.89 5.27 13.24
C CYS A 100 -23.28 4.64 13.43
N ALA A 101 -23.97 4.26 12.36
CA ALA A 101 -25.27 3.59 12.45
C ALA A 101 -25.21 2.23 13.19
N ASN A 102 -24.09 1.53 13.09
CA ASN A 102 -23.85 0.25 13.78
C ASN A 102 -23.24 0.40 15.18
N ALA A 103 -22.72 1.58 15.52
CA ALA A 103 -22.08 1.83 16.80
C ALA A 103 -23.09 2.23 17.88
N SER A 104 -23.14 1.46 18.96
CA SER A 104 -24.00 1.76 20.11
C SER A 104 -23.68 3.13 20.70
N GLY A 105 -24.68 4.00 20.71
CA GLY A 105 -24.56 5.35 21.27
C GLY A 105 -23.86 6.34 20.36
N CYS A 106 -23.70 6.09 19.05
CA CYS A 106 -23.28 7.17 18.14
C CYS A 106 -24.39 8.22 17.99
N ALA A 107 -24.08 9.48 18.31
CA ALA A 107 -24.98 10.62 18.18
C ALA A 107 -24.75 11.38 16.87
N SER A 108 -23.49 11.54 16.46
CA SER A 108 -23.13 12.16 15.17
C SER A 108 -21.77 11.67 14.71
N TRP A 109 -21.49 11.81 13.42
CA TRP A 109 -20.20 11.44 12.83
C TRP A 109 -19.71 12.51 11.87
N THR A 110 -18.41 12.53 11.64
CA THR A 110 -17.72 13.38 10.66
C THR A 110 -16.65 12.55 9.98
N ALA A 111 -16.46 12.73 8.67
CA ALA A 111 -15.44 12.05 7.89
C ALA A 111 -14.44 13.09 7.38
N VAL A 112 -13.15 12.83 7.55
CA VAL A 112 -12.07 13.62 6.95
C VAL A 112 -11.27 12.70 6.05
N PHE A 113 -11.23 13.05 4.77
CA PHE A 113 -10.41 12.37 3.78
C PHE A 113 -9.10 13.14 3.63
N ALA A 114 -7.96 12.43 3.70
CA ALA A 114 -6.64 13.04 3.76
C ALA A 114 -6.22 13.83 2.49
N SER A 115 -7.05 13.94 1.44
CA SER A 115 -6.76 14.73 0.24
C SER A 115 -7.31 16.16 0.24
N SER A 116 -7.78 16.69 1.37
CA SER A 116 -8.31 18.06 1.44
C SER A 116 -7.28 19.03 2.01
N ASN A 117 -6.41 19.59 1.17
CA ASN A 117 -5.74 20.86 1.46
C ASN A 117 -5.59 21.69 0.18
#